data_AF-A0A7J4KH27-F1
#
_entry.id   AF-A0A7J4KH27-F1
#
_cell.length_a   1.000
_cell.length_b   1.000
_cell.length_c   1.000
_cell.angle_alpha   90.00
_cell.angle_beta   90.00
_cell.angle_gamma   90.00
#
_symmetry.space_group_name_H-M   'P 1'
#
loop_
_entity.id
_entity.type
_entity.pdbx_description
1 polymer ?
#
loop_
_entity_poly.entity_id
_entity_poly.type
_entity_poly.pdbx_seq_one_letter_code
_entity_poly.pdbx_strand_id
1 'polypeptide(L)'
;MTRMHAPHTTCPGCREEVYLEELVRGCCPLCGCTLGDFDEQESDLEEMIERSDLPWLVFTYFLFKRFLEIGASPLQIMQLVAAFNDQDLQGTGLKPDTRFVLEVPMTRLDALRPKRCATCGKLFITRGRKMVAGDLAAPGVRYRYYCDGC
;
A
#
# COMPACT_ATOMS: atom_id res chain seq x y z
N MET A 1 11.38 49.35 0.77
CA MET A 1 12.63 48.79 1.31
C MET A 1 12.36 47.33 1.65
N THR A 2 12.80 46.43 0.79
CA THR A 2 12.55 44.98 0.91
C THR A 2 13.47 44.42 1.98
N ARG A 3 12.91 43.91 3.07
CA ARG A 3 13.67 43.27 4.16
C ARG A 3 14.29 42.00 3.58
N MET A 4 15.61 42.00 3.36
CA MET A 4 16.34 40.79 2.98
C MET A 4 16.23 39.82 4.15
N HIS A 5 15.36 38.82 4.05
CA HIS A 5 15.30 37.75 5.04
C HIS A 5 16.53 36.86 4.83
N ALA A 6 17.52 37.01 5.71
CA ALA A 6 18.66 36.11 5.75
C ALA A 6 18.14 34.68 6.02
N PRO A 7 18.64 33.66 5.31
CA PRO A 7 18.21 32.29 5.49
C PRO A 7 18.60 31.81 6.90
N HIS A 8 17.61 31.30 7.62
CA HIS A 8 17.71 30.86 9.01
C HIS A 8 17.05 29.49 9.17
N THR A 9 17.50 28.73 10.17
CA THR A 9 16.93 27.44 10.57
C THR A 9 16.83 27.38 12.10
N THR A 10 16.03 26.48 12.64
CA THR A 10 15.92 26.27 14.09
C THR A 10 16.80 25.08 14.49
N CYS A 11 17.68 25.25 15.48
CA CYS A 11 18.56 24.17 15.90
C CYS A 11 17.79 23.05 16.63
N PRO A 12 17.92 21.77 16.25
CA PRO A 12 17.19 20.67 16.90
C PRO A 12 17.69 20.39 18.32
N GLY A 13 18.94 20.74 18.64
CA GLY A 13 19.53 20.53 19.96
C GLY A 13 19.09 21.56 21.01
N CYS A 14 19.17 22.86 20.68
CA CYS A 14 18.86 23.95 21.64
C CYS A 14 17.58 24.73 21.32
N ARG A 15 16.95 24.48 20.17
CA ARG A 15 15.72 25.12 19.67
C ARG A 15 15.82 26.64 19.44
N GLU A 16 17.04 27.17 19.39
CA GLU A 16 17.28 28.56 19.04
C GLU A 16 17.24 28.74 17.52
N GLU A 17 16.81 29.93 17.07
CA GLU A 17 16.95 30.35 15.68
C GLU A 17 18.42 30.63 15.38
N VAL A 18 18.94 30.01 14.32
CA VAL A 18 20.34 30.12 13.90
C VAL A 18 20.36 30.54 12.44
N TYR A 19 21.12 31.59 12.14
CA TYR A 19 21.37 32.02 10.78
C TYR A 19 22.43 31.13 10.13
N LEU A 20 22.21 30.73 8.88
CA LEU A 20 23.12 29.78 8.21
C LEU A 20 24.55 30.33 8.05
N GLU A 21 24.70 31.66 8.02
CA GLU A 21 26.00 32.34 7.96
C GLU A 21 26.79 32.31 9.28
N GLU A 22 26.13 32.06 10.41
CA GLU A 22 26.74 32.03 11.76
C GLU A 22 27.22 30.62 12.14
N LEU A 23 27.01 29.64 11.26
CA LEU A 23 27.40 28.26 11.51
C LEU A 23 28.92 28.12 11.57
N VAL A 24 29.40 27.53 12.65
CA VAL A 24 30.81 27.21 12.81
C VAL A 24 31.02 25.77 12.34
N ARG A 25 31.60 25.60 11.16
CA ARG A 25 31.83 24.27 10.54
C ARG A 25 30.54 23.43 10.41
N GLY A 26 29.40 24.07 10.12
CA GLY A 26 28.11 23.39 10.02
C GLY A 26 27.43 23.08 11.37
N CYS A 27 28.00 23.52 12.49
CA CYS A 27 27.42 23.35 13.82
C CYS A 27 26.74 24.62 14.33
N CYS A 28 25.70 24.44 15.15
CA CYS A 28 25.09 25.50 15.93
C CYS A 28 26.13 26.14 16.86
N PRO A 29 26.29 27.48 16.86
CA PRO A 29 27.28 28.15 17.69
C PRO A 29 26.97 28.08 19.19
N LEU A 30 25.72 27.81 19.57
CA LEU A 30 25.28 27.82 20.97
C LEU A 30 25.43 26.46 21.66
N CYS A 31 25.17 25.37 20.94
CA CYS A 31 25.20 24.02 21.53
C CYS A 31 26.14 23.03 20.82
N GLY A 32 26.75 23.42 19.70
CA GLY A 32 27.66 22.58 18.93
C GLY A 32 26.98 21.46 18.12
N CYS A 33 25.64 21.40 18.11
CA CYS A 33 24.88 20.42 17.33
C CYS A 33 25.09 20.64 15.82
N THR A 34 25.52 19.61 15.10
CA THR A 34 25.67 19.64 13.63
C THR A 34 24.30 19.76 12.97
N LEU A 35 24.14 20.70 12.05
CA LEU A 35 22.88 20.96 11.35
C LEU A 35 22.82 20.30 9.96
N GLY A 36 23.93 19.76 9.46
CA GLY A 36 24.04 19.14 8.13
C GLY A 36 23.81 17.62 8.07
N ASP A 37 23.84 16.91 9.20
CA ASP A 37 23.85 15.43 9.19
C ASP A 37 22.45 14.80 9.08
N PHE A 38 21.37 15.57 9.20
CA PHE A 38 20.00 15.03 9.24
C PHE A 38 19.34 14.93 7.86
N ASP A 39 19.53 15.93 6.99
CA ASP A 39 18.95 15.93 5.64
C ASP A 39 19.67 14.93 4.71
N GLU A 40 20.99 14.76 4.85
CA GLU A 40 21.75 13.75 4.11
C GLU A 40 21.39 12.31 4.55
N GLN A 41 21.14 12.09 5.85
CA GLN A 41 20.72 10.77 6.37
C GLN A 41 19.29 10.38 5.96
N GLU A 42 18.36 11.33 5.86
CA GLU A 42 17.01 11.04 5.35
C GLU A 42 17.04 10.66 3.87
N SER A 43 17.84 11.35 3.06
CA SER A 43 18.04 11.03 1.64
C SER A 43 18.69 9.65 1.43
N ASP A 44 19.71 9.32 2.22
CA ASP A 44 20.38 8.00 2.14
C ASP A 44 19.45 6.86 2.58
N LEU A 45 18.60 7.11 3.59
CA LEU A 45 17.61 6.14 4.05
C LEU A 45 16.50 5.92 3.02
N GLU A 46 16.02 7.00 2.38
CA GLU A 46 15.03 6.92 1.32
C GLU A 46 15.58 6.14 0.10
N GLU A 47 16.81 6.42 -0.33
CA GLU A 47 17.48 5.66 -1.39
C GLU A 47 17.67 4.18 -1.00
N MET A 48 18.06 3.90 0.25
CA MET A 48 18.16 2.52 0.75
C MET A 48 16.81 1.80 0.75
N ILE A 49 15.72 2.48 1.12
CA ILE A 49 14.37 1.91 1.13
C ILE A 49 13.92 1.61 -0.30
N GLU A 50 14.12 2.53 -1.24
CA GLU A 50 13.77 2.34 -2.65
C GLU A 50 14.56 1.20 -3.31
N ARG A 51 15.84 1.05 -2.94
CA ARG A 51 16.70 -0.05 -3.43
C ARG A 51 16.41 -1.39 -2.75
N SER A 52 15.72 -1.36 -1.61
CA SER A 52 15.30 -2.56 -0.90
C SER A 52 13.94 -3.04 -1.39
N ASP A 53 13.72 -4.36 -1.45
CA ASP A 53 12.39 -4.93 -1.70
C ASP A 53 11.42 -4.73 -0.51
N LEU A 54 11.75 -3.88 0.46
CA LEU A 54 10.98 -3.65 1.68
C LEU A 54 9.56 -3.14 1.39
N PRO A 55 9.35 -2.11 0.53
CA PRO A 55 7.99 -1.65 0.22
C PRO A 55 7.13 -2.76 -0.40
N TRP A 56 7.73 -3.55 -1.31
CA TRP A 56 7.05 -4.67 -1.95
C TRP A 56 6.71 -5.80 -0.97
N LEU A 57 7.61 -6.10 -0.03
CA LEU A 57 7.38 -7.09 1.02
C LEU A 57 6.28 -6.66 1.97
N VAL A 58 6.28 -5.39 2.40
CA VAL A 58 5.23 -4.80 3.23
C VAL A 58 3.87 -4.83 2.50
N PHE A 59 3.84 -4.43 1.23
CA PHE A 59 2.64 -4.50 0.40
C PHE A 59 2.10 -5.94 0.31
N THR A 60 2.97 -6.89 -0.03
CA THR A 60 2.63 -8.31 -0.14
C THR A 60 2.07 -8.83 1.19
N TYR A 61 2.72 -8.52 2.31
CA TYR A 61 2.23 -8.89 3.64
C TYR A 61 0.80 -8.42 3.90
N PHE A 62 0.51 -7.14 3.62
CA PHE A 62 -0.84 -6.59 3.82
C PHE A 62 -1.89 -7.23 2.91
N LEU A 63 -1.54 -7.55 1.66
CA LEU A 63 -2.42 -8.30 0.77
C LEU A 63 -2.74 -9.68 1.31
N PHE A 64 -1.71 -10.43 1.73
CA PHE A 64 -1.90 -11.75 2.34
C PHE A 64 -2.79 -11.67 3.57
N LYS A 65 -2.48 -10.78 4.52
CA LYS A 65 -3.27 -10.61 5.73
C LYS A 65 -4.74 -10.33 5.39
N ARG A 66 -5.01 -9.33 4.56
CA ARG A 66 -6.37 -8.92 4.18
C ARG A 66 -7.15 -10.04 3.49
N PHE A 67 -6.55 -10.74 2.53
CA PHE A 67 -7.27 -11.75 1.75
C PHE A 67 -7.42 -13.09 2.46
N LEU A 68 -6.45 -13.47 3.31
CA LEU A 68 -6.59 -14.63 4.19
C LEU A 68 -7.72 -14.43 5.21
N GLU A 69 -7.87 -13.21 5.76
CA GLU A 69 -8.98 -12.87 6.66
C GLU A 69 -10.35 -13.01 5.98
N ILE A 70 -10.44 -12.81 4.66
CA ILE A 70 -11.67 -12.99 3.87
C ILE A 70 -11.84 -14.47 3.43
N GLY A 71 -10.82 -15.31 3.64
CA GLY A 71 -10.82 -16.74 3.35
C GLY A 71 -10.31 -17.11 1.96
N ALA A 72 -9.65 -16.20 1.24
CA ALA A 72 -9.02 -16.54 -0.04
C ALA A 72 -7.84 -17.50 0.18
N SER A 73 -7.56 -18.35 -0.81
CA SER A 73 -6.43 -19.27 -0.70
C SER A 73 -5.08 -18.56 -0.89
N PRO A 74 -4.00 -18.97 -0.18
CA PRO A 74 -2.67 -18.42 -0.37
C PRO A 74 -2.20 -18.47 -1.83
N LEU A 75 -2.56 -19.53 -2.57
CA LEU A 75 -2.21 -19.70 -3.97
C LEU A 75 -2.83 -18.61 -4.85
N GLN A 76 -4.10 -18.28 -4.65
CA GLN A 76 -4.76 -17.22 -5.42
C GLN A 76 -4.18 -15.83 -5.10
N ILE A 77 -3.78 -15.61 -3.84
CA ILE A 77 -3.10 -14.37 -3.45
C ILE A 77 -1.74 -14.28 -4.14
N MET A 78 -0.96 -15.37 -4.21
CA MET A 78 0.31 -15.41 -4.95
C MET A 78 0.11 -15.12 -6.45
N GLN A 79 -0.91 -15.71 -7.07
CA GLN A 79 -1.24 -15.45 -8.47
C GLN A 79 -1.59 -13.98 -8.71
N LEU A 80 -2.32 -13.35 -7.78
CA LEU A 80 -2.64 -11.93 -7.83
C LEU A 80 -1.38 -11.07 -7.72
N VAL A 81 -0.50 -11.36 -6.76
CA VAL A 81 0.77 -10.63 -6.55
C VAL A 81 1.67 -10.75 -7.78
N ALA A 82 1.79 -11.95 -8.36
CA ALA A 82 2.56 -12.17 -9.58
C ALA A 82 2.01 -11.35 -10.76
N ALA A 83 0.69 -11.32 -10.94
CA ALA A 83 0.05 -10.53 -11.99
C ALA A 83 0.30 -9.01 -11.84
N PHE A 84 0.39 -8.50 -10.59
CA PHE A 84 0.77 -7.11 -10.35
C PHE A 84 2.23 -6.83 -10.69
N ASN A 85 3.13 -7.72 -10.27
CA ASN A 85 4.56 -7.59 -10.56
C ASN A 85 4.84 -7.59 -12.07
N ASP A 86 4.16 -8.47 -12.82
CA ASP A 86 4.30 -8.54 -14.28
C ASP A 86 3.79 -7.28 -14.98
N GLN A 87 2.71 -6.65 -14.48
CA GLN A 87 2.19 -5.40 -15.02
C GLN A 87 3.13 -4.23 -14.79
N ASP A 88 3.75 -4.16 -13.62
CA ASP A 88 4.71 -3.12 -13.27
C ASP A 88 5.98 -3.22 -14.15
N LEU A 89 6.50 -4.43 -14.31
CA LEU A 89 7.66 -4.72 -15.18
C LEU A 89 7.40 -4.39 -16.66
N GLN A 90 6.15 -4.45 -17.12
CA GLN A 90 5.79 -4.17 -18.52
C GLN A 90 5.77 -2.67 -18.86
N GLY A 91 5.95 -1.77 -17.88
CA GLY A 91 6.40 -0.40 -18.12
C GLY A 91 5.51 0.45 -19.04
N THR A 92 4.21 0.15 -19.15
CA THR A 92 3.33 0.81 -20.14
C THR A 92 3.01 2.28 -19.83
N GLY A 93 3.49 2.84 -18.72
CA GLY A 93 3.18 4.22 -18.29
C GLY A 93 1.70 4.45 -17.96
N LEU A 94 0.87 3.41 -18.05
CA LEU A 94 -0.52 3.40 -17.66
C LEU A 94 -0.63 2.91 -16.22
N LYS A 95 -1.56 3.49 -15.46
CA LYS A 95 -1.85 3.07 -14.08
C LYS A 95 -2.14 1.56 -14.06
N PRO A 96 -1.49 0.76 -13.19
CA PRO A 96 -1.68 -0.68 -13.14
C PRO A 96 -3.15 -1.02 -12.83
N ASP A 97 -3.65 -2.13 -13.39
CA ASP A 97 -5.03 -2.55 -13.17
C ASP A 97 -5.16 -3.17 -11.77
N THR A 98 -5.65 -2.36 -10.83
CA THR A 98 -5.80 -2.72 -9.43
C THR A 98 -7.04 -3.57 -9.13
N ARG A 99 -7.80 -3.98 -10.14
CA ARG A 99 -8.99 -4.82 -9.97
C ARG A 99 -8.61 -6.26 -9.65
N PHE A 100 -9.30 -6.86 -8.69
CA PHE A 100 -9.10 -8.25 -8.30
C PHE A 100 -10.42 -9.02 -8.26
N VAL A 101 -10.33 -10.32 -8.50
CA VAL A 101 -11.40 -11.30 -8.29
C VAL A 101 -10.79 -12.55 -7.69
N LEU A 102 -11.26 -12.95 -6.51
CA LEU A 102 -10.77 -14.12 -5.80
C LEU A 102 -11.94 -15.02 -5.42
N GLU A 103 -11.75 -16.33 -5.53
CA GLU A 103 -12.70 -17.30 -5.01
C GLU A 103 -12.52 -17.44 -3.50
N VAL A 104 -13.62 -17.42 -2.76
CA VAL A 104 -13.62 -17.54 -1.30
C VAL A 104 -14.66 -18.57 -0.87
N PRO A 105 -14.43 -19.32 0.21
CA PRO A 105 -15.35 -20.35 0.65
C PRO A 105 -16.69 -19.75 1.06
N MET A 106 -17.75 -20.52 0.83
CA MET A 106 -19.07 -20.21 1.37
C MET A 106 -19.04 -20.34 2.89
N THR A 107 -19.43 -19.27 3.59
CA THR A 107 -19.64 -19.35 5.05
C THR A 107 -20.89 -20.18 5.40
N ARG A 108 -21.07 -20.51 6.69
CA ARG A 108 -22.30 -21.21 7.12
C ARG A 108 -23.56 -20.36 6.91
N LEU A 109 -23.47 -19.05 7.14
CA LEU A 109 -24.58 -18.11 6.91
C LEU A 109 -24.92 -18.01 5.42
N ASP A 110 -23.89 -18.01 4.59
CA ASP A 110 -23.98 -18.11 3.15
C ASP A 110 -24.74 -19.37 2.72
N ALA A 111 -24.47 -20.53 3.32
CA ALA A 111 -25.13 -21.79 2.94
C ALA A 111 -26.62 -21.87 3.31
N LEU A 112 -27.10 -21.00 4.22
CA LEU A 112 -28.49 -21.03 4.70
C LEU A 112 -29.44 -20.13 3.90
N ARG A 113 -28.91 -19.12 3.18
CA ARG A 113 -29.72 -18.12 2.48
C ARG A 113 -29.76 -18.38 0.98
N PRO A 114 -30.93 -18.27 0.33
CA PRO A 114 -31.01 -18.33 -1.12
C PRO A 114 -30.26 -17.15 -1.75
N LYS A 115 -29.51 -17.45 -2.81
CA LYS A 115 -28.64 -16.52 -3.52
C LYS A 115 -29.01 -16.48 -4.98
N ARG A 116 -28.76 -15.34 -5.62
CA ARG A 116 -28.98 -15.17 -7.05
C ARG A 116 -27.65 -15.31 -7.79
N CYS A 117 -27.60 -16.20 -8.78
CA CYS A 117 -26.44 -16.33 -9.65
C CYS A 117 -26.20 -15.02 -10.42
N ALA A 118 -24.98 -14.50 -10.38
CA ALA A 118 -24.60 -13.27 -11.08
C ALA A 118 -24.60 -13.41 -12.61
N THR A 119 -24.48 -14.64 -13.14
CA THR A 119 -24.48 -14.92 -14.57
C THR A 119 -25.88 -15.18 -15.11
N CYS A 120 -26.57 -16.22 -14.61
CA CYS A 120 -27.85 -16.68 -15.17
C CYS A 120 -29.09 -16.21 -14.38
N GLY A 121 -28.91 -15.55 -13.24
CA GLY A 121 -30.01 -15.04 -12.42
C GLY A 121 -30.81 -16.09 -11.65
N LYS A 122 -30.51 -17.39 -11.78
CA LYS A 122 -31.18 -18.48 -11.04
C LYS A 122 -30.93 -18.37 -9.54
N LEU A 123 -31.94 -18.73 -8.74
CA LEU A 123 -31.82 -18.84 -7.30
C LEU A 123 -31.25 -20.22 -6.92
N PHE A 124 -30.30 -20.24 -5.98
CA PHE A 124 -29.73 -21.47 -5.43
C PHE A 124 -29.40 -21.27 -3.96
N ILE A 125 -29.38 -22.37 -3.20
CA ILE A 125 -29.10 -22.35 -1.75
C ILE A 125 -27.77 -23.06 -1.48
N THR A 126 -27.65 -24.30 -1.99
CA THR A 126 -26.47 -25.14 -1.83
C THR A 126 -25.71 -25.27 -3.15
N ARG A 127 -24.41 -25.56 -3.04
CA ARG A 127 -23.46 -25.70 -4.16
C ARG A 127 -23.22 -24.40 -4.95
N GLY A 128 -22.14 -24.35 -5.71
CA GLY A 128 -21.70 -23.15 -6.43
C GLY A 128 -20.56 -22.41 -5.75
N ARG A 129 -20.15 -21.29 -6.36
CA ARG A 129 -18.93 -20.55 -6.03
C ARG A 129 -19.25 -19.15 -5.52
N LYS A 130 -18.44 -18.65 -4.58
CA LYS A 130 -18.49 -17.29 -4.07
C LYS A 130 -17.21 -16.58 -4.48
N MET A 131 -17.36 -15.48 -5.18
CA MET A 131 -16.26 -14.64 -5.60
C MET A 131 -16.31 -13.33 -4.82
N VAL A 132 -15.17 -12.88 -4.32
CA VAL A 132 -14.96 -11.51 -3.85
C VAL A 132 -14.28 -10.73 -4.96
N ALA A 133 -14.88 -9.60 -5.35
CA ALA A 133 -14.34 -8.72 -6.37
C ALA A 133 -14.20 -7.30 -5.82
N GLY A 134 -13.18 -6.59 -6.26
CA GLY A 134 -12.92 -5.24 -5.80
C GLY A 134 -11.79 -4.58 -6.56
N ASP A 135 -11.34 -3.46 -6.02
CA ASP A 135 -10.23 -2.66 -6.52
C ASP A 135 -9.30 -2.39 -5.34
N LEU A 136 -8.00 -2.62 -5.47
CA LEU A 136 -7.03 -2.31 -4.41
C LEU A 136 -6.90 -0.79 -4.17
N ALA A 137 -7.19 0.04 -5.18
CA ALA A 137 -7.13 1.49 -5.08
C ALA A 137 -8.35 2.09 -4.35
N ALA A 138 -9.41 1.32 -4.14
CA ALA A 138 -10.63 1.78 -3.47
C ALA A 138 -11.00 0.90 -2.27
N PRO A 139 -11.49 1.50 -1.17
CA PRO A 139 -12.00 0.72 -0.05
C PRO A 139 -13.27 -0.04 -0.46
N GLY A 140 -13.40 -1.28 0.04
CA GLY A 140 -14.60 -2.09 -0.12
C GLY A 140 -14.43 -3.31 -1.03
N VAL A 141 -15.35 -4.25 -0.88
CA VAL A 141 -15.42 -5.48 -1.67
C VAL A 141 -16.87 -5.80 -2.02
N ARG A 142 -17.07 -6.47 -3.15
CA ARG A 142 -18.38 -6.95 -3.60
C ARG A 142 -18.35 -8.47 -3.68
N TYR A 143 -19.31 -9.11 -3.03
CA TYR A 143 -19.50 -10.54 -3.14
C TYR A 143 -20.44 -10.87 -4.28
N ARG A 144 -20.04 -11.82 -5.13
CA ARG A 144 -20.86 -12.38 -6.20
C ARG A 144 -20.96 -13.88 -6.02
N TYR A 145 -22.11 -14.42 -6.37
CA TYR A 145 -22.41 -15.84 -6.22
C TYR A 145 -22.72 -16.44 -7.60
N TYR A 146 -22.20 -17.63 -7.85
CA TYR A 146 -22.35 -18.34 -9.11
C TYR A 146 -22.90 -19.74 -8.82
N CYS A 147 -23.98 -20.12 -9.48
CA CYS A 147 -24.51 -21.48 -9.36
C CYS A 147 -23.58 -22.47 -10.04
N ASP A 148 -23.65 -23.74 -9.67
CA ASP A 148 -22.79 -24.82 -10.18
C ASP A 148 -22.87 -25.03 -11.71
N GLY A 149 -23.97 -24.62 -12.34
CA GLY A 149 -24.14 -24.67 -13.79
C GLY A 149 -23.53 -23.50 -14.57
N CYS A 150 -22.74 -22.64 -13.94
CA CYS A 150 -22.07 -21.47 -14.53
C CYS A 150 -20.63 -21.37 -14.00
#